data_AF-A0A853BVI5-F1
#
_entry.id   AF-A0A853BVI5-F1
#
_cell.length_a   1.000
_cell.length_b   1.000
_cell.length_c   1.000
_cell.angle_alpha   90.00
_cell.angle_beta   90.00
_cell.angle_gamma   90.00
#
_symmetry.space_group_name_H-M   'P 1'
#
loop_
_entity.id
_entity.type
_entity.pdbx_description
1 polymer ?
#
loop_
_entity_poly.entity_id
_entity_poly.type
_entity_poly.pdbx_seq_one_letter_code
_entity_poly.pdbx_strand_id
1 'polypeptide(L)'
;MIRLITRRRLAAMEEELAQARRAAQVARSEAARPTRRAGSLTPGDRVLVSGRVLVVGEVTGSPMGTAVHVRGRLEETGAPWSTVLVSDELVEVAEHQDLVQPPTGYTANEVVAGDVLLFSGHELTVTAVERRGGSVRIQGRLEDDAPWVAVLAGDAPVEVVR
;
A
#
# COMPACT_ATOMS: atom_id res chain seq x y z
N MET A 1 6.41 -13.96 -43.74
CA MET A 1 6.25 -12.54 -44.15
C MET A 1 5.61 -11.80 -42.97
N ILE A 2 6.40 -11.14 -42.13
CA ILE A 2 5.93 -10.55 -40.86
C ILE A 2 5.76 -9.04 -41.07
N ARG A 3 4.53 -8.54 -40.89
CA ARG A 3 4.17 -7.12 -41.07
C ARG A 3 4.75 -6.28 -39.93
N LEU A 4 5.63 -5.34 -40.30
CA LEU A 4 6.17 -4.29 -39.44
C LEU A 4 5.02 -3.36 -39.01
N ILE A 5 4.44 -3.57 -37.82
CA ILE A 5 3.54 -2.58 -37.22
C ILE A 5 4.41 -1.45 -36.70
N THR A 6 4.19 -0.29 -37.31
CA THR A 6 5.00 0.91 -37.28
C THR A 6 5.11 1.48 -35.86
N ARG A 7 6.35 1.71 -35.40
CA ARG A 7 6.74 2.27 -34.09
C ARG A 7 5.96 3.52 -33.63
N ARG A 8 5.30 4.25 -34.54
CA ARG A 8 4.47 5.42 -34.24
C ARG A 8 3.18 5.10 -33.48
N ARG A 9 2.62 3.89 -33.62
CA ARG A 9 1.35 3.53 -32.96
C ARG A 9 1.55 3.20 -31.47
N LEU A 10 2.76 2.76 -31.11
CA LEU A 10 3.14 2.46 -29.72
C LEU A 10 3.28 3.75 -28.90
N ALA A 11 3.99 4.75 -29.44
CA ALA A 11 4.19 6.03 -28.77
C ALA A 11 2.87 6.79 -28.51
N ALA A 12 1.91 6.73 -29.45
CA ALA A 12 0.60 7.35 -29.26
C ALA A 12 -0.23 6.66 -28.17
N MET A 13 -0.15 5.33 -28.05
CA MET A 13 -0.82 4.59 -26.97
C MET A 13 -0.15 4.82 -25.61
N GLU A 14 1.17 4.97 -25.56
CA GLU A 14 1.90 5.31 -24.32
C GLU A 14 1.55 6.72 -23.82
N GLU A 15 1.36 7.67 -24.74
CA GLU A 15 0.96 9.04 -24.40
C GLU A 15 -0.50 9.11 -23.91
N GLU A 16 -1.42 8.39 -24.55
CA GLU A 16 -2.81 8.24 -24.08
C GLU A 16 -2.87 7.59 -22.68
N LEU A 17 -2.05 6.56 -22.43
CA LEU A 17 -1.99 5.90 -21.13
C LEU A 17 -1.40 6.81 -20.05
N ALA A 18 -0.39 7.61 -20.37
CA ALA A 18 0.19 8.59 -19.47
C ALA A 18 -0.77 9.75 -19.16
N GLN A 19 -1.63 10.11 -20.12
CA GLN A 19 -2.65 11.15 -19.95
C GLN A 19 -3.84 10.63 -19.13
N ALA A 20 -4.27 9.38 -19.37
CA ALA A 20 -5.28 8.70 -18.55
C ALA A 20 -4.80 8.51 -17.10
N ARG A 21 -3.52 8.16 -16.88
CA ARG A 21 -2.93 8.08 -15.54
C ARG A 21 -2.91 9.42 -14.82
N ARG A 22 -2.54 10.50 -15.52
CA ARG A 22 -2.57 11.85 -14.95
C ARG A 22 -3.99 12.29 -14.62
N ALA A 23 -4.95 12.05 -15.49
CA ALA A 23 -6.35 12.36 -15.22
C ALA A 23 -6.91 11.54 -14.04
N ALA A 24 -6.57 10.25 -13.94
CA ALA A 24 -6.94 9.42 -12.80
C ALA A 24 -6.26 9.87 -11.50
N GLN A 25 -5.02 10.37 -11.58
CA GLN A 25 -4.29 10.89 -10.41
C GLN A 25 -4.84 12.23 -9.94
N VAL A 26 -5.23 13.12 -10.85
CA VAL A 26 -5.93 14.38 -10.52
C VAL A 26 -7.31 14.09 -9.92
N ALA A 27 -8.09 13.17 -10.51
CA ALA A 27 -9.37 12.76 -9.96
C ALA A 27 -9.25 12.10 -8.57
N ARG A 28 -8.14 11.40 -8.28
CA ARG A 28 -7.84 10.85 -6.95
C ARG A 28 -7.43 11.92 -5.94
N SER A 29 -6.74 12.97 -6.38
CA SER A 29 -6.36 14.10 -5.53
C SER A 29 -7.52 15.03 -5.18
N GLU A 30 -8.60 15.03 -5.98
CA GLU A 30 -9.82 15.82 -5.73
C GLU A 30 -10.90 15.08 -4.93
N ALA A 31 -10.68 13.81 -4.57
CA ALA A 31 -11.57 13.11 -3.64
C ALA A 31 -11.34 13.65 -2.23
N ALA A 32 -12.17 14.60 -1.80
CA ALA A 32 -12.23 15.03 -0.40
C ALA A 32 -12.51 13.79 0.47
N ARG A 33 -11.47 13.27 1.13
CA ARG A 33 -11.60 12.10 1.99
C ARG A 33 -12.60 12.41 3.10
N PRO A 34 -13.51 11.48 3.42
CA PRO A 34 -14.45 11.70 4.49
C PRO A 34 -13.67 11.94 5.79
N THR A 35 -13.91 13.06 6.45
CA THR A 35 -13.29 13.38 7.73
C THR A 35 -14.28 13.17 8.87
N ARG A 36 -13.78 12.75 10.03
CA ARG A 36 -14.57 12.53 11.25
C ARG A 36 -13.88 13.18 12.43
N ARG A 37 -14.64 13.66 13.42
CA ARG A 37 -14.05 14.19 14.66
C ARG A 37 -13.44 13.06 15.47
N ALA A 38 -12.24 13.27 16.00
CA ALA A 38 -11.53 12.28 16.82
C ALA A 38 -12.38 11.84 18.03
N GLY A 39 -13.13 12.75 18.66
CA GLY A 39 -14.03 12.45 19.77
C GLY A 39 -15.25 11.58 19.41
N SER A 40 -15.55 11.41 18.12
CA SER A 40 -16.63 10.55 17.63
C SER A 40 -16.14 9.21 17.10
N LEU A 41 -14.86 8.90 17.27
CA LEU A 41 -14.30 7.61 16.87
C LEU A 41 -14.82 6.48 17.76
N THR A 42 -15.09 5.35 17.12
CA THR A 42 -15.59 4.13 17.74
C THR A 42 -14.69 2.95 17.41
N PRO A 43 -14.65 1.91 18.27
CA PRO A 43 -13.97 0.66 17.93
C PRO A 43 -14.47 0.10 16.59
N GLY A 44 -13.53 -0.25 15.70
CA GLY A 44 -13.80 -0.69 14.33
C GLY A 44 -13.63 0.41 13.28
N ASP A 45 -13.57 1.69 13.68
CA ASP A 45 -13.28 2.78 12.74
C ASP A 45 -11.87 2.64 12.16
N ARG A 46 -11.71 3.07 10.91
CA ARG A 46 -10.44 3.09 10.19
C ARG A 46 -10.07 4.53 9.91
N VAL A 47 -8.95 4.97 10.44
CA VAL A 47 -8.54 6.37 10.36
C VAL A 47 -7.10 6.49 9.88
N LEU A 48 -6.84 7.50 9.06
CA LEU A 48 -5.50 7.86 8.66
C LEU A 48 -4.92 8.81 9.71
N VAL A 49 -3.85 8.37 10.37
CA VAL A 49 -3.10 9.18 11.32
C VAL A 49 -1.65 9.15 10.85
N SER A 50 -1.03 10.32 10.69
CA SER A 50 0.39 10.43 10.28
C SER A 50 0.74 9.60 9.02
N GLY A 51 -0.19 9.52 8.06
CA GLY A 51 -0.03 8.75 6.83
C GLY A 51 -0.21 7.24 6.95
N ARG A 52 -0.59 6.71 8.11
CA ARG A 52 -0.81 5.28 8.36
C ARG A 52 -2.26 4.99 8.71
N VAL A 53 -2.80 3.88 8.22
CA VAL A 53 -4.17 3.45 8.53
C VAL A 53 -4.19 2.72 9.86
N LEU A 54 -4.89 3.29 10.82
CA LEU A 54 -5.15 2.72 12.14
C LEU A 54 -6.56 2.16 12.19
N VAL A 55 -6.68 0.87 12.51
CA VAL A 55 -7.94 0.24 12.90
C VAL A 55 -8.13 0.48 14.39
N VAL A 56 -9.11 1.31 14.75
CA VAL A 56 -9.41 1.70 16.12
C VAL A 56 -9.92 0.48 16.90
N GLY A 57 -9.28 0.18 18.02
CA GLY A 57 -9.72 -0.86 18.96
C GLY A 57 -10.35 -0.28 20.22
N GLU A 58 -9.84 0.86 20.70
CA GLU A 58 -10.29 1.52 21.92
C GLU A 58 -10.13 3.04 21.78
N VAL A 59 -11.10 3.79 22.28
CA VAL A 59 -11.04 5.25 22.37
C VAL A 59 -11.32 5.65 23.80
N THR A 60 -10.38 6.35 24.44
CA THR A 60 -10.51 6.83 25.81
C THR A 60 -10.46 8.35 25.81
N GLY A 61 -11.54 9.00 26.24
CA GLY A 61 -11.57 10.45 26.42
C GLY A 61 -10.76 10.87 27.65
N SER A 62 -10.07 12.01 27.54
CA SER A 62 -9.51 12.72 28.70
C SER A 62 -10.65 13.24 29.60
N PRO A 63 -10.46 13.30 30.94
CA PRO A 63 -11.46 13.83 31.87
C PRO A 63 -11.91 15.27 31.55
N MET A 64 -11.06 16.05 30.90
CA MET A 64 -11.36 17.43 30.49
C MET A 64 -12.07 17.52 29.13
N GLY A 65 -12.30 16.39 28.44
CA GLY A 65 -12.99 16.31 27.14
C GLY A 65 -12.20 16.86 25.95
N THR A 66 -11.00 17.39 26.16
CA THR A 66 -10.21 18.10 25.14
C THR A 66 -9.34 17.19 24.28
N ALA A 67 -9.01 16.00 24.76
CA ALA A 67 -8.19 15.04 24.04
C ALA A 67 -8.82 13.64 24.12
N VAL A 68 -8.59 12.85 23.08
CA VAL A 68 -8.89 11.43 23.03
C VAL A 68 -7.63 10.62 22.79
N HIS A 69 -7.47 9.57 23.57
CA HIS A 69 -6.48 8.53 23.36
C HIS A 69 -7.09 7.46 22.47
N VAL A 70 -6.54 7.29 21.28
CA VAL A 70 -6.98 6.27 20.33
C VAL A 70 -5.95 5.17 20.32
N ARG A 71 -6.39 3.93 20.59
CA ARG A 71 -5.56 2.73 20.55
C ARG A 71 -6.15 1.74 19.56
N GLY A 72 -5.29 0.99 18.91
CA GLY A 72 -5.73 0.04 17.90
C GLY A 72 -4.57 -0.73 17.30
N ARG A 73 -4.73 -1.09 16.04
CA ARG A 73 -3.69 -1.79 15.27
C ARG A 73 -3.50 -1.11 13.93
N LEU A 74 -2.26 -1.03 13.50
CA LEU A 74 -1.94 -0.63 12.13
C LEU A 74 -2.48 -1.68 11.17
N GLU A 75 -3.16 -1.23 10.13
CA GLU A 75 -3.76 -2.13 9.15
C GLU A 75 -2.70 -2.89 8.32
N GLU A 76 -1.62 -2.19 7.94
CA GLU A 76 -0.50 -2.71 7.15
C GLU A 76 0.27 -3.86 7.83
N THR A 77 0.43 -3.81 9.15
CA THR A 77 1.31 -4.72 9.91
C THR A 77 0.58 -5.51 10.99
N GLY A 78 -0.65 -5.13 11.33
CA GLY A 78 -1.36 -5.62 12.51
C GLY A 78 -0.74 -5.20 13.84
N ALA A 79 0.35 -4.41 13.83
CA ALA A 79 1.09 -4.03 15.02
C ALA A 79 0.25 -3.11 15.92
N PRO A 80 0.33 -3.24 17.25
CA PRO A 80 -0.36 -2.35 18.16
C PRO A 80 0.15 -0.91 17.97
N TRP A 81 -0.78 0.04 17.90
CA TRP A 81 -0.44 1.45 17.78
C TRP A 81 -1.41 2.33 18.56
N SER A 82 -0.94 3.49 18.99
CA SER A 82 -1.71 4.45 19.77
C SER A 82 -1.31 5.87 19.46
N THR A 83 -2.29 6.77 19.47
CA THR A 83 -2.10 8.20 19.28
C THR A 83 -2.98 8.99 20.25
N VAL A 84 -2.64 10.26 20.45
CA VAL A 84 -3.46 11.23 21.19
C VAL A 84 -3.87 12.31 20.21
N LEU A 85 -5.16 12.54 20.10
CA LEU A 85 -5.75 13.52 19.20
C LEU A 85 -6.57 14.52 20.01
N VAL A 86 -6.72 15.73 19.51
CA VAL A 86 -7.65 16.69 20.11
C VAL A 86 -9.08 16.23 19.78
N SER A 87 -10.01 16.26 20.73
CA SER A 87 -11.36 15.68 20.53
C SER A 87 -12.12 16.28 19.34
N ASP A 88 -11.91 17.57 19.06
CA ASP A 88 -12.49 18.29 17.92
C ASP A 88 -11.63 18.23 16.64
N GLU A 89 -10.47 17.57 16.68
CA GLU A 89 -9.62 17.36 15.51
C GLU A 89 -10.36 16.51 14.47
N LEU A 90 -10.29 16.94 13.22
CA LEU A 90 -10.79 16.17 12.09
C LEU A 90 -9.72 15.20 11.63
N VAL A 91 -10.03 13.91 11.70
CA VAL A 91 -9.21 12.84 11.13
C VAL A 91 -9.82 12.32 9.84
N GLU A 92 -8.98 11.98 8.87
CA GLU A 92 -9.42 11.31 7.66
C GLU A 92 -9.86 9.89 8.00
N VAL A 93 -11.04 9.50 7.53
CA VAL A 93 -11.55 8.13 7.60
C VAL A 93 -11.05 7.39 6.36
N ALA A 94 -10.35 6.28 6.59
CA ALA A 94 -9.96 5.38 5.52
C ALA A 94 -11.16 4.49 5.18
N GLU A 95 -11.86 4.76 4.07
CA GLU A 95 -12.89 3.86 3.59
C GLU A 95 -12.25 2.55 3.09
N HIS A 96 -13.04 1.48 2.98
CA HIS A 96 -12.54 0.14 2.60
C HIS A 96 -11.82 0.08 1.24
N GLN A 97 -11.84 1.17 0.47
CA GLN A 97 -11.13 1.36 -0.80
C GLN A 97 -9.81 2.15 -0.68
N ASP A 98 -9.47 2.67 0.50
CA ASP A 98 -8.16 3.25 0.86
C ASP A 98 -7.25 2.24 1.58
N LEU A 99 -7.57 0.93 1.50
CA LEU A 99 -6.47 -0.02 1.38
C LEU A 99 -5.73 0.42 0.13
N VAL A 100 -4.61 1.11 0.35
CA VAL A 100 -3.50 1.15 -0.57
C VAL A 100 -3.25 -0.31 -0.95
N GLN A 101 -3.91 -0.79 -2.01
CA GLN A 101 -3.21 -1.60 -2.96
C GLN A 101 -2.01 -0.72 -3.32
N PRO A 102 -0.78 -1.11 -2.95
CA PRO A 102 0.36 -0.45 -3.54
C PRO A 102 0.10 -0.48 -5.05
N PRO A 103 0.18 0.66 -5.76
CA PRO A 103 0.01 0.67 -7.19
C PRO A 103 1.22 0.00 -7.80
N THR A 104 1.28 -1.32 -7.75
CA THR A 104 2.23 -2.10 -8.51
C THR A 104 1.41 -3.14 -9.22
N GLY A 105 1.12 -2.87 -10.50
CA GLY A 105 0.69 -3.88 -11.45
C GLY A 105 1.80 -4.90 -11.74
N TYR A 106 2.50 -5.34 -10.68
CA TYR A 106 3.53 -6.35 -10.67
C TYR A 106 2.97 -7.53 -9.87
N THR A 107 2.82 -8.62 -10.58
CA THR A 107 2.53 -9.93 -10.02
C THR A 107 3.84 -10.62 -9.68
N ALA A 108 3.82 -11.64 -8.82
CA ALA A 108 5.01 -12.43 -8.51
C ALA A 108 5.68 -12.98 -9.79
N ASN A 109 4.92 -13.20 -10.87
CA ASN A 109 5.44 -13.58 -12.18
C ASN A 109 6.37 -12.54 -12.82
N GLU A 110 6.26 -11.27 -12.45
CA GLU A 110 6.99 -10.15 -13.05
C GLU A 110 8.27 -9.79 -12.29
N VAL A 111 8.53 -10.42 -11.13
CA VAL A 111 9.74 -10.22 -10.33
C VAL A 111 10.96 -10.82 -11.02
N VAL A 112 12.06 -10.09 -11.06
CA VAL A 112 13.35 -10.55 -11.58
C VAL A 112 14.47 -10.44 -10.53
N ALA A 113 15.55 -11.18 -10.72
CA ALA A 113 16.74 -11.03 -9.89
C ALA A 113 17.30 -9.61 -10.06
N GLY A 114 17.63 -8.97 -8.94
CA GLY A 114 18.04 -7.57 -8.86
C GLY A 114 16.93 -6.60 -8.47
N ASP A 115 15.66 -7.02 -8.48
CA ASP A 115 14.56 -6.20 -7.94
C ASP A 115 14.67 -6.09 -6.40
N VAL A 116 14.23 -4.96 -5.84
CA VAL A 116 14.03 -4.81 -4.40
C VAL A 116 12.53 -4.92 -4.13
N LEU A 117 12.13 -5.82 -3.23
CA LEU A 117 10.75 -5.99 -2.81
C LEU A 117 10.51 -5.31 -1.47
N LEU A 118 9.36 -4.68 -1.31
CA LEU A 118 8.92 -4.20 0.01
C LEU A 118 8.02 -5.26 0.64
N PHE A 119 8.42 -5.78 1.80
CA PHE A 119 7.60 -6.74 2.54
C PHE A 119 7.55 -6.36 4.02
N SER A 120 6.35 -6.05 4.52
CA SER A 120 6.13 -5.64 5.91
C SER A 120 7.05 -4.48 6.37
N GLY A 121 7.39 -3.56 5.46
CA GLY A 121 8.28 -2.43 5.75
C GLY A 121 9.77 -2.73 5.66
N HIS A 122 10.18 -3.93 5.23
CA HIS A 122 11.57 -4.28 4.98
C HIS A 122 11.87 -4.33 3.48
N GLU A 123 13.01 -3.77 3.08
CA GLU A 123 13.55 -3.89 1.74
C GLU A 123 14.26 -5.23 1.57
N LEU A 124 13.88 -5.95 0.51
CA LEU A 124 14.33 -7.30 0.23
C LEU A 124 14.96 -7.34 -1.16
N THR A 125 16.28 -7.52 -1.24
CA THR A 125 16.95 -7.65 -2.54
C THR A 125 16.76 -9.05 -3.09
N VAL A 126 16.17 -9.18 -4.28
CA VAL A 126 15.95 -10.47 -4.94
C VAL A 126 17.25 -10.94 -5.60
N THR A 127 17.69 -12.14 -5.25
CA THR A 127 18.89 -12.78 -5.81
C THR A 127 18.55 -13.87 -6.82
N ALA A 128 17.41 -14.55 -6.66
CA ALA A 128 16.97 -15.59 -7.60
C ALA A 128 15.44 -15.71 -7.64
N VAL A 129 14.91 -16.11 -8.80
CA VAL A 129 13.47 -16.35 -9.00
C VAL A 129 13.27 -17.65 -9.79
N GLU A 130 12.53 -18.60 -9.23
CA GLU A 130 12.14 -19.85 -9.88
C GLU A 130 10.62 -19.89 -10.09
N ARG A 131 10.17 -20.31 -11.28
CA ARG A 131 8.74 -20.39 -11.62
C ARG A 131 8.36 -21.84 -11.88
N ARG A 132 7.37 -22.37 -11.17
CA ARG A 132 6.92 -23.75 -11.33
C ARG A 132 5.42 -23.89 -11.08
N GLY A 133 4.68 -24.35 -12.10
CA GLY A 133 3.28 -24.78 -11.95
C GLY A 133 2.34 -23.71 -11.41
N GLY A 134 2.50 -22.45 -11.83
CA GLY A 134 1.68 -21.33 -11.35
C GLY A 134 2.11 -20.73 -10.01
N SER A 135 3.19 -21.25 -9.41
CA SER A 135 3.86 -20.64 -8.25
C SER A 135 5.20 -20.04 -8.64
N VAL A 136 5.58 -18.97 -7.94
CA VAL A 136 6.86 -18.29 -8.08
C VAL A 136 7.58 -18.34 -6.74
N ARG A 137 8.77 -18.93 -6.75
CA ARG A 137 9.69 -18.93 -5.62
C ARG A 137 10.70 -17.80 -5.82
N ILE A 138 10.77 -16.90 -4.86
CA ILE A 138 11.66 -15.75 -4.86
C ILE A 138 12.66 -15.97 -3.71
N GLN A 139 13.94 -15.77 -3.98
CA GLN A 139 15.01 -15.84 -3.01
C GLN A 139 15.73 -14.51 -3.00
N GLY A 140 16.21 -14.10 -1.83
CA GLY A 140 16.89 -12.83 -1.70
C GLY A 140 17.68 -12.68 -0.42
N ARG A 141 18.10 -11.44 -0.16
CA ARG A 141 18.70 -11.02 1.11
C ARG A 141 17.95 -9.81 1.68
N LEU A 142 17.85 -9.78 3.00
CA LEU A 142 17.42 -8.63 3.78
C LEU A 142 18.54 -7.59 3.85
N GLU A 143 18.21 -6.40 4.38
CA GLU A 143 19.17 -5.31 4.63
C GLU A 143 20.35 -5.76 5.51
N ASP A 144 20.10 -6.63 6.49
CA ASP A 144 21.11 -7.23 7.38
C ASP A 144 21.85 -8.45 6.77
N ASP A 145 21.79 -8.63 5.45
CA ASP A 145 22.37 -9.74 4.67
C ASP A 145 21.75 -11.12 4.97
N ALA A 146 20.74 -11.21 5.85
CA ALA A 146 20.06 -12.47 6.14
C ALA A 146 19.35 -13.03 4.89
N PRO A 147 19.55 -14.32 4.55
CA PRO A 147 18.89 -14.94 3.41
C PRO A 147 17.40 -15.10 3.69
N TRP A 148 16.57 -14.81 2.70
CA TRP A 148 15.12 -15.04 2.76
C TRP A 148 14.63 -15.76 1.51
N VAL A 149 13.49 -16.46 1.65
CA VAL A 149 12.81 -17.17 0.57
C VAL A 149 11.31 -17.00 0.75
N ALA A 150 10.60 -16.63 -0.32
CA ALA A 150 9.14 -16.68 -0.38
C ALA A 150 8.69 -17.57 -1.54
N VAL A 151 7.52 -18.20 -1.37
CA VAL A 151 6.82 -18.91 -2.44
C VAL A 151 5.43 -18.28 -2.54
N LEU A 152 5.13 -17.70 -3.69
CA LEU A 152 3.93 -16.95 -3.96
C LEU A 152 3.16 -17.60 -5.12
N ALA A 153 1.84 -17.41 -5.16
CA ALA A 153 1.09 -17.67 -6.39
C ALA A 153 1.56 -16.69 -7.47
N GLY A 154 1.55 -17.10 -8.75
CA GLY A 154 2.09 -16.28 -9.83
C GLY A 154 1.34 -14.97 -10.04
N ASP A 155 0.05 -14.94 -9.73
CA ASP A 155 -0.83 -13.76 -9.72
C ASP A 155 -0.81 -12.99 -8.39
N ALA A 156 -0.05 -13.47 -7.39
CA ALA A 156 0.03 -12.78 -6.12
C ALA A 156 0.60 -11.37 -6.33
N PRO A 157 -0.04 -10.33 -5.77
CA PRO A 157 0.45 -8.97 -5.87
C PRO A 157 1.76 -8.83 -5.09
N VAL A 158 2.72 -8.12 -5.68
CA VAL A 158 4.01 -7.81 -5.04
C VAL A 158 4.35 -6.33 -5.21
N GLU A 159 5.05 -5.78 -4.22
CA GLU A 159 5.54 -4.41 -4.24
C GLU A 159 7.02 -4.41 -4.62
N VAL A 160 7.34 -3.85 -5.79
CA VAL A 160 8.71 -3.72 -6.31
C VAL A 160 9.14 -2.26 -6.19
N VAL A 161 10.21 -2.02 -5.44
CA VAL A 161 10.90 -0.74 -5.31
C VAL A 161 12.08 -0.79 -6.29
N ARG A 162 12.09 0.07 -7.31
CA ARG A 162 13.17 0.16 -8.31
C ARG A 162 14.02 1.41 -8.10
#